data_AF-A0A183DF56-F1
#
_entry.id   AF-A0A183DF56-F1
#
_cell.length_a   1.000
_cell.length_b   1.000
_cell.length_c   1.000
_cell.angle_alpha   90.00
_cell.angle_beta   90.00
_cell.angle_gamma   90.00
#
_symmetry.space_group_name_H-M   'P 1'
#
loop_
_entity.id
_entity.type
_entity.pdbx_description
1 polymer ?
#
loop_
_entity_poly.entity_id
_entity_poly.type
_entity_poly.pdbx_seq_one_letter_code
_entity_poly.pdbx_strand_id
1 'polypeptide(L)'
;MKAAELNRIDVNVEKYMDRIWELAHSEEYQKMDKSLLKDAIKRDSKEQFNEYVDTVFAAHRKYRHGYDMDAPSWDFITSFFFTATMLTSIGYGYVVPSTFPGRLFGVIYCLIG
;
A
#
# COMPACT_ATOMS: atom_id res chain seq x y z
N MET A 1 -17.75 -6.93 -6.27
CA MET A 1 -16.34 -6.95 -5.80
C MET A 1 -16.22 -6.90 -4.28
N LYS A 2 -16.79 -5.90 -3.57
CA LYS A 2 -16.66 -5.75 -2.10
C LYS A 2 -17.09 -6.97 -1.25
N ALA A 3 -18.17 -7.65 -1.63
CA ALA A 3 -18.68 -8.83 -0.91
C ALA A 3 -17.78 -10.07 -1.03
N ALA A 4 -16.98 -10.17 -2.10
CA ALA A 4 -16.03 -11.27 -2.29
C ALA A 4 -14.77 -11.08 -1.44
N GLU A 5 -14.37 -9.83 -1.17
CA GLU A 5 -13.26 -9.54 -0.28
C GLU A 5 -13.61 -9.75 1.19
N LEU A 6 -14.82 -9.39 1.62
CA LEU A 6 -15.30 -9.64 2.99
C LEU A 6 -15.29 -11.13 3.32
N ASN A 7 -15.78 -11.99 2.42
CA ASN A 7 -15.71 -13.45 2.59
C ASN A 7 -14.27 -13.99 2.71
N ARG A 8 -13.31 -13.37 2.01
CA ARG A 8 -11.90 -13.79 2.10
C ARG A 8 -11.28 -13.42 3.45
N ILE A 9 -11.74 -12.33 4.06
CA ILE A 9 -11.29 -11.92 5.40
C ILE A 9 -11.80 -12.91 6.43
N ASP A 10 -13.09 -13.27 6.39
CA ASP A 10 -13.67 -14.21 7.36
C ASP A 10 -13.00 -15.60 7.31
N VAL A 11 -12.77 -16.13 6.10
CA VAL A 11 -12.04 -17.40 5.91
C VAL A 11 -10.60 -17.33 6.41
N ASN A 12 -9.94 -16.17 6.30
CA ASN A 12 -8.57 -16.01 6.79
C ASN A 12 -8.52 -15.90 8.32
N VAL A 13 -9.55 -15.31 8.95
CA VAL A 13 -9.67 -15.24 10.41
C VAL A 13 -9.86 -16.64 11.00
N GLU A 14 -10.74 -17.46 10.42
CA GLU A 14 -10.95 -18.84 10.89
C GLU A 14 -9.66 -19.67 10.85
N LYS A 15 -8.92 -19.62 9.73
CA LYS A 15 -7.63 -20.31 9.61
C LYS A 15 -6.60 -19.85 10.65
N TYR A 16 -6.64 -18.59 11.05
CA TYR A 16 -5.73 -18.06 12.07
C TYR A 16 -6.11 -18.59 13.46
N MET A 17 -7.40 -18.65 13.76
CA MET A 17 -7.93 -19.20 15.02
C MET A 17 -7.63 -20.69 15.15
N ASP A 18 -7.79 -21.47 14.08
CA ASP A 18 -7.46 -22.90 14.07
C ASP A 18 -5.97 -23.14 14.34
N ARG A 19 -5.09 -22.33 13.75
CA ARG A 19 -3.64 -22.40 14.01
C ARG A 19 -3.31 -22.07 15.47
N ILE A 20 -3.92 -21.03 16.05
CA ILE A 20 -3.72 -20.68 17.46
C ILE A 20 -4.19 -21.82 18.37
N TRP A 21 -5.31 -22.44 18.02
CA TRP A 21 -5.86 -23.57 18.75
C TRP A 21 -4.94 -24.79 18.72
N GLU A 22 -4.41 -25.12 17.55
CA GLU A 22 -3.43 -26.21 17.36
C GLU A 22 -2.14 -25.95 18.13
N LEU A 23 -1.58 -24.74 18.06
CA LEU A 23 -0.38 -24.35 18.80
C LEU A 23 -0.61 -24.45 20.31
N ALA A 24 -1.77 -24.00 20.80
CA ALA A 24 -2.14 -24.09 22.21
C ALA A 24 -2.38 -25.53 22.70
N HIS A 25 -2.78 -26.45 21.82
CA HIS A 25 -3.02 -27.86 22.14
C HIS A 25 -1.83 -28.78 21.87
N SER A 26 -0.73 -28.27 21.33
CA SER A 26 0.47 -29.07 21.10
C SER A 26 1.12 -29.50 22.42
N GLU A 27 1.50 -30.78 22.51
CA GLU A 27 2.10 -31.37 23.73
C GLU A 27 3.40 -30.70 24.16
N GLU A 28 4.09 -30.03 23.22
CA GLU A 28 5.32 -29.28 23.42
C GLU A 28 5.10 -28.00 24.24
N TYR A 29 3.95 -27.34 24.05
CA TYR A 29 3.59 -26.10 24.74
C TYR A 29 2.86 -26.38 26.06
N GLN A 30 2.17 -27.51 26.17
CA GLN A 30 1.39 -27.90 27.35
C GLN A 30 2.26 -28.25 28.58
N LYS A 31 3.51 -28.70 28.36
CA LYS A 31 4.47 -29.08 29.42
C LYS A 31 5.40 -27.93 29.85
N MET A 32 5.32 -26.78 29.18
CA MET A 32 6.26 -25.66 29.36
C MET A 32 5.73 -24.68 30.43
N ASP A 33 6.62 -24.20 31.32
CA ASP A 33 6.24 -23.27 32.39
C ASP A 33 5.58 -22.01 31.81
N LYS A 34 4.53 -21.51 32.46
CA LYS A 34 3.67 -20.41 31.97
C LYS A 34 4.45 -19.12 31.67
N SER A 35 5.60 -18.93 32.33
CA SER A 35 6.50 -17.80 32.09
C SER A 35 7.28 -17.94 30.78
N LEU A 36 7.90 -19.10 30.55
CA LEU A 36 8.63 -19.43 29.32
C LEU A 36 7.72 -19.52 28.10
N LEU A 37 6.49 -20.04 28.29
CA LEU A 37 5.44 -20.08 27.29
C LEU A 37 5.07 -18.67 26.80
N LYS A 38 4.88 -17.73 27.72
CA LYS A 38 4.58 -16.34 27.37
C LYS A 38 5.72 -15.69 26.58
N ASP A 39 6.96 -15.94 26.97
CA ASP A 39 8.12 -15.34 26.29
C ASP A 39 8.37 -15.96 24.91
N ALA A 40 8.17 -17.27 24.76
CA ALA A 40 8.24 -17.98 23.49
C ALA A 40 7.15 -17.49 22.51
N ILE A 41 5.89 -17.47 22.96
CA ILE A 41 4.75 -17.00 22.14
C ILE A 41 4.92 -15.51 21.80
N LYS A 42 5.39 -14.69 22.75
CA LYS A 42 5.60 -13.26 22.52
C LYS A 42 6.74 -13.00 21.54
N ARG A 43 7.78 -13.83 21.52
CA ARG A 43 8.87 -13.76 20.53
C ARG A 43 8.38 -14.17 19.15
N ASP A 44 7.77 -15.35 19.04
CA ASP A 44 7.26 -15.90 17.78
C ASP A 44 6.18 -14.99 17.16
N SER A 45 5.21 -14.54 17.96
CA SER A 45 4.16 -13.62 17.50
C SER A 45 4.73 -12.28 17.02
N LYS A 46 5.79 -11.77 17.69
CA LYS A 46 6.40 -10.50 17.30
C LYS A 46 7.18 -10.63 15.99
N GLU A 47 7.86 -11.74 15.79
CA GLU A 47 8.61 -12.02 14.57
C GLU A 47 7.65 -12.19 13.37
N GLN A 48 6.60 -12.99 13.52
CA GLN A 48 5.56 -13.15 12.50
C GLN A 48 4.81 -11.85 12.21
N PHE A 49 4.51 -11.05 13.24
CA PHE A 49 3.88 -9.75 13.06
C PHE A 49 4.79 -8.80 12.28
N ASN A 50 6.06 -8.73 12.62
CA ASN A 50 7.02 -7.88 11.92
C ASN A 50 7.19 -8.32 10.46
N GLU A 51 7.25 -9.62 10.17
CA GLU A 51 7.34 -10.15 8.81
C GLU A 51 6.09 -9.83 7.98
N TYR A 52 4.90 -9.99 8.57
CA TYR A 52 3.64 -9.60 7.94
C TYR A 52 3.61 -8.09 7.67
N VAL A 53 3.98 -7.29 8.65
CA VAL A 53 4.03 -5.83 8.57
C VAL A 53 5.02 -5.39 7.49
N ASP A 54 6.21 -5.97 7.43
CA ASP A 54 7.21 -5.68 6.40
C ASP A 54 6.73 -6.10 5.01
N THR A 55 6.07 -7.24 4.89
CA THR A 55 5.51 -7.71 3.62
C THR A 55 4.39 -6.80 3.15
N VAL A 56 3.49 -6.39 4.04
CA VAL A 56 2.40 -5.45 3.74
C VAL A 56 2.96 -4.08 3.42
N PHE A 57 3.97 -3.58 4.14
CA PHE A 57 4.60 -2.30 3.83
C PHE A 57 5.43 -2.34 2.55
N ALA A 58 6.12 -3.44 2.27
CA ALA A 58 6.84 -3.64 1.01
C ALA A 58 5.87 -3.72 -0.17
N ALA A 59 4.78 -4.46 -0.02
CA ALA A 59 3.68 -4.50 -0.99
C ALA A 59 3.08 -3.10 -1.13
N HIS A 60 2.70 -2.43 -0.04
CA HIS A 60 2.11 -1.09 -0.07
C HIS A 60 3.09 -0.04 -0.65
N ARG A 61 4.39 -0.14 -0.41
CA ARG A 61 5.41 0.73 -1.02
C ARG A 61 5.51 0.47 -2.53
N LYS A 62 5.44 -0.80 -2.94
CA LYS A 62 5.43 -1.24 -4.34
C LYS A 62 4.15 -0.79 -5.05
N TYR A 63 2.98 -0.90 -4.41
CA TYR A 63 1.68 -0.51 -4.96
C TYR A 63 1.42 1.00 -4.93
N ARG A 64 1.96 1.74 -3.95
CA ARG A 64 1.84 3.21 -3.88
C ARG A 64 2.65 3.94 -4.96
N HIS A 65 3.62 3.27 -5.59
CA HIS A 65 4.46 3.84 -6.64
C HIS A 65 4.44 3.08 -7.97
N GLY A 66 3.79 1.92 -8.05
CA GLY A 66 3.77 1.10 -9.25
C GLY A 66 2.42 0.44 -9.40
N TYR A 67 1.70 0.84 -10.44
CA TYR A 67 0.39 0.31 -10.86
C TYR A 67 -0.84 0.86 -10.13
N ASP A 68 -0.92 2.18 -9.96
CA ASP A 68 -2.23 2.81 -10.13
C ASP A 68 -2.56 2.70 -11.63
N MET A 69 -3.65 2.00 -11.97
CA MET A 69 -4.27 2.15 -13.30
C MET A 69 -4.72 3.60 -13.57
N ASP A 70 -4.64 4.46 -12.55
CA ASP A 70 -4.92 5.89 -12.52
C ASP A 70 -3.69 6.74 -12.13
N ALA A 71 -2.47 6.22 -12.26
CA ALA A 71 -1.27 7.04 -12.07
C ALA A 71 -1.26 8.11 -13.16
N PRO A 72 -1.02 9.41 -12.84
CA PRO A 72 -0.97 10.47 -13.84
C PRO A 72 0.12 10.19 -14.89
N SER A 73 -0.28 9.60 -16.01
CA SER A 73 0.55 9.35 -17.19
C SER A 73 0.56 10.59 -18.08
N TRP A 74 1.69 10.79 -18.78
CA TRP A 74 1.80 11.78 -19.86
C TRP A 74 1.23 11.19 -21.16
N ASP A 75 -0.09 11.09 -21.24
CA ASP A 75 -0.82 10.76 -22.47
C ASP A 75 -1.19 12.05 -23.22
N PHE A 76 -1.55 11.93 -24.50
CA PHE A 76 -1.91 13.11 -25.31
C PHE A 76 -3.07 13.90 -24.71
N ILE A 77 -4.11 13.20 -24.25
CA ILE A 77 -5.29 13.83 -23.64
C ILE A 77 -4.93 14.51 -22.31
N THR A 78 -4.16 13.86 -21.43
CA THR A 78 -3.76 14.44 -20.14
C THR A 78 -2.81 15.62 -20.32
N SER A 79 -1.95 15.60 -21.34
CA SER A 79 -1.07 16.71 -21.72
C SER A 79 -1.87 17.92 -22.23
N PHE A 80 -2.87 17.68 -23.09
CA PHE A 80 -3.75 18.73 -23.58
C PHE A 80 -4.55 19.38 -22.43
N PHE A 81 -5.16 18.56 -21.57
CA PHE A 81 -5.85 19.05 -20.37
C PHE A 81 -4.92 19.82 -19.42
N PHE A 82 -3.69 19.36 -19.22
CA PHE A 82 -2.67 20.09 -18.46
C PHE A 82 -2.44 21.49 -19.06
N THR A 83 -2.17 21.60 -20.37
CA THR A 83 -1.96 22.91 -21.01
C THR A 83 -3.19 23.82 -20.96
N ALA A 84 -4.39 23.28 -21.20
CA ALA A 84 -5.64 24.03 -21.15
C ALA A 84 -6.00 24.54 -19.75
N THR A 85 -5.80 23.71 -18.71
CA THR A 85 -6.04 24.10 -17.31
C THR A 85 -4.98 25.07 -16.79
N MET A 86 -3.77 25.03 -17.35
CA MET A 86 -2.70 25.97 -17.05
C MET A 86 -2.97 27.35 -17.68
N LEU A 87 -3.45 27.38 -18.93
CA LEU A 87 -3.85 28.62 -19.62
C LEU A 87 -5.05 29.29 -18.94
N THR A 88 -6.04 28.50 -18.50
CA THR A 88 -7.23 29.02 -17.79
C THR A 88 -6.96 29.35 -16.31
N SER A 89 -5.71 29.24 -15.85
CA SER A 89 -5.28 29.47 -14.45
C SER A 89 -5.95 28.59 -13.38
N ILE A 90 -6.64 27.52 -13.76
CA ILE A 90 -7.25 26.57 -12.81
C ILE A 90 -6.17 25.72 -12.14
N GLY A 91 -5.24 25.18 -12.95
CA GLY A 91 -4.01 24.54 -12.47
C GLY A 91 -4.19 23.45 -11.41
N TYR A 92 -4.94 22.36 -11.71
CA TYR A 92 -5.20 21.28 -10.74
C TYR A 92 -3.95 20.60 -10.15
N GLY A 93 -2.81 20.63 -10.85
CA GLY A 93 -1.55 20.06 -10.36
C GLY A 93 -1.50 18.53 -10.32
N TYR A 94 -2.48 17.83 -10.92
CA TYR A 94 -2.53 16.36 -10.98
C TYR A 94 -1.40 15.75 -11.83
N VAL A 95 -0.99 16.44 -12.91
CA VAL A 95 0.19 16.11 -13.72
C VAL A 95 1.08 17.35 -13.77
N VAL A 96 2.35 17.24 -13.39
CA VAL A 96 3.31 18.35 -13.43
C VAL A 96 4.63 17.90 -14.04
N PRO A 97 5.29 18.76 -14.85
CA PRO A 97 6.60 18.45 -15.37
C PRO A 97 7.61 18.37 -14.22
N SER A 98 8.23 17.19 -14.05
CA SER A 98 9.31 16.98 -13.08
C SER A 98 10.66 17.50 -13.59
N THR A 99 10.79 17.72 -14.91
CA THR A 99 12.01 18.18 -15.56
C THR A 99 12.13 19.70 -15.54
N PHE A 100 13.36 20.19 -15.35
CA PHE A 100 13.67 21.62 -15.40
C PHE A 100 13.23 22.32 -16.71
N PRO A 101 13.56 21.80 -17.91
CA PRO A 101 13.11 22.43 -19.16
C PRO A 101 11.57 22.40 -19.32
N GLY A 102 10.90 21.34 -18.86
CA GLY A 102 9.43 21.23 -18.94
C GLY A 102 8.73 22.28 -18.07
N ARG A 103 9.28 22.59 -16.90
CA ARG A 103 8.78 23.68 -16.04
C ARG A 103 8.99 25.05 -16.69
N LEU A 104 10.18 25.29 -17.27
CA LEU A 104 10.49 26.55 -17.92
C LEU A 104 9.58 26.81 -19.14
N PHE A 105 9.33 25.78 -19.95
CA PHE A 105 8.37 25.86 -21.06
C PHE A 105 6.97 26.23 -20.56
N GLY A 106 6.51 25.60 -19.47
CA GLY A 106 5.21 25.92 -18.90
C GLY A 106 5.12 27.39 -18.46
N VAL A 107 6.13 27.90 -17.76
CA VAL A 107 6.16 29.31 -17.34
C VAL A 107 6.08 30.26 -18.53
N ILE A 108 6.86 30.02 -19.59
CA ILE A 108 6.83 30.85 -20.81
C ILE A 108 5.45 30.76 -21.49
N TYR A 109 4.86 29.56 -21.55
CA TYR A 109 3.53 29.35 -22.12
C TYR A 109 2.44 30.16 -21.39
N CYS A 110 2.47 30.18 -20.05
CA CYS A 110 1.56 31.03 -19.25
C CYS A 110 1.80 32.54 -19.40
N LEU A 111 3.00 32.95 -19.79
CA LEU A 111 3.33 34.37 -19.95
C LEU A 111 2.90 34.92 -21.32
N ILE A 112 2.81 34.06 -22.34
CA ILE A 112 2.44 34.44 -23.70
C ILE A 112 0.92 34.30 -23.93
N GLY A 113 0.32 33.24 -23.37
CA GLY A 113 -1.12 32.98 -23.46
C GLY A 113 -1.93 33.90 -22.55
#